data_AF-A0A317P6Z3-F1
#
_entry.id   AF-A0A317P6Z3-F1
#
_cell.length_a   1.000
_cell.length_b   1.000
_cell.length_c   1.000
_cell.angle_alpha   90.00
_cell.angle_beta   90.00
_cell.angle_gamma   90.00
#
_symmetry.space_group_name_H-M   'P 1'
#
loop_
_entity.id
_entity.type
_entity.pdbx_description
1 polymer ?
#
loop_
_entity_poly.entity_id
_entity_poly.type
_entity_poly.pdbx_seq_one_letter_code
_entity_poly.pdbx_strand_id
1 'polypeptide(L)'
;MDASKINWILAIACLLAGIGLGALGYHLLNSSAASLQKLRRRLAERDRELAALRDGVDDHLGEISRLVSALQRDGEALASRLAQDASRLGGKGAPRAGLEATPASAPAAEGSEEPATPRDYADGTGGTLSEDFGLKDDEDAKAPQPPRY
;
A
#
# COMPACT_ATOMS: atom_id res chain seq x y z
N MET A 1 -61.47 -61.10 23.06
CA MET A 1 -60.15 -61.62 22.60
C MET A 1 -59.27 -60.48 22.09
N ASP A 2 -59.35 -59.32 22.75
CA ASP A 2 -58.94 -58.04 22.14
C ASP A 2 -57.61 -57.53 22.71
N ALA A 3 -57.29 -57.89 23.96
CA ALA A 3 -56.02 -57.55 24.61
C ALA A 3 -54.79 -58.12 23.87
N SER A 4 -54.88 -59.33 23.33
CA SER A 4 -53.78 -59.96 22.57
C SER A 4 -53.51 -59.24 21.24
N LYS A 5 -54.58 -58.83 20.53
CA LYS A 5 -54.47 -58.05 19.29
C LYS A 5 -53.86 -56.67 19.53
N ILE A 6 -54.29 -55.99 20.60
CA ILE A 6 -53.76 -54.68 20.99
C ILE A 6 -52.27 -54.76 21.33
N ASN A 7 -51.85 -55.79 22.08
CA ASN A 7 -50.44 -55.95 22.45
C ASN A 7 -49.54 -56.23 21.22
N TRP A 8 -50.04 -57.02 20.27
CA TRP A 8 -49.33 -57.30 19.02
C TRP A 8 -49.24 -56.06 18.10
N ILE A 9 -50.30 -55.26 18.02
CA ILE A 9 -50.29 -53.97 17.29
C ILE A 9 -49.30 -52.99 17.93
N LEU A 10 -49.27 -52.90 19.27
CA LEU A 10 -48.33 -52.04 19.98
C LEU A 10 -46.87 -52.48 19.74
N ALA A 11 -46.62 -53.80 19.74
CA ALA A 11 -45.30 -54.35 19.44
C ALA A 11 -44.83 -53.98 18.02
N ILE A 12 -45.70 -54.07 17.03
CA ILE A 12 -45.39 -53.69 15.64
C ILE A 12 -45.20 -52.18 15.50
N ALA A 13 -46.05 -51.38 16.14
CA ALA A 13 -45.95 -49.92 16.10
C ALA A 13 -44.63 -49.45 16.73
N CYS A 14 -44.22 -50.03 17.85
CA CYS A 14 -42.95 -49.72 18.50
C CYS A 14 -41.74 -50.15 17.64
N LEU A 15 -41.81 -51.33 17.01
CA LEU A 15 -40.78 -51.80 16.08
C LEU A 15 -40.62 -50.83 14.89
N LEU A 16 -41.73 -50.44 14.26
CA LEU A 16 -41.72 -49.49 13.14
C LEU A 16 -41.20 -48.12 13.56
N ALA A 17 -41.65 -47.61 14.71
CA ALA A 17 -41.18 -46.34 15.26
C ALA A 17 -39.67 -46.39 15.57
N GLY A 18 -39.19 -47.49 16.13
CA GLY A 18 -37.77 -47.70 16.43
C GLY A 18 -36.91 -47.78 15.18
N ILE A 19 -37.36 -48.50 14.14
CA ILE A 19 -36.65 -48.58 12.85
C ILE A 19 -36.63 -47.20 12.18
N GLY A 20 -37.75 -46.47 12.20
CA GLY A 20 -37.84 -45.12 11.66
C GLY A 20 -36.87 -44.15 12.34
N LEU A 21 -36.86 -44.14 13.68
CA LEU A 21 -35.91 -43.32 14.45
C LEU A 21 -34.46 -43.74 14.22
N GLY A 22 -34.18 -45.04 14.16
CA GLY A 22 -32.84 -45.57 13.93
C GLY A 22 -32.30 -45.21 12.55
N ALA A 23 -33.10 -45.37 11.49
CA ALA A 23 -32.73 -45.01 10.13
C ALA A 23 -32.53 -43.50 9.98
N LEU A 24 -33.39 -42.69 10.59
CA LEU A 24 -33.26 -41.24 10.58
C LEU A 24 -32.01 -40.79 11.32
N GLY A 25 -31.74 -41.35 12.50
CA GLY A 25 -30.51 -41.09 13.27
C GLY A 25 -29.24 -41.46 12.49
N TYR A 26 -29.23 -42.61 11.84
CA TYR A 26 -28.11 -43.05 11.00
C TYR A 26 -27.90 -42.13 9.79
N HIS A 27 -28.97 -41.69 9.12
CA HIS A 27 -28.87 -40.79 7.98
C HIS A 27 -28.33 -39.40 8.38
N LEU A 28 -28.75 -38.87 9.54
CA LEU A 28 -28.22 -37.61 10.07
C LEU A 28 -26.75 -37.74 10.49
N LEU A 29 -26.35 -38.83 11.16
CA LEU A 29 -24.95 -39.03 11.52
C LEU A 29 -24.05 -39.24 10.30
N ASN A 30 -24.52 -40.00 9.31
CA ASN A 30 -23.77 -40.24 8.06
C ASN A 30 -23.58 -38.93 7.25
N SER A 31 -24.63 -38.10 7.17
CA SER A 31 -24.54 -36.78 6.51
C SER A 31 -23.68 -35.78 7.32
N SER A 32 -23.73 -35.86 8.66
CA SER A 32 -22.90 -35.07 9.56
C SER A 32 -21.41 -35.44 9.49
N ALA A 33 -21.09 -36.73 9.34
CA ALA A 33 -19.69 -37.16 9.17
C ALA A 33 -19.06 -36.54 7.89
N ALA A 34 -19.82 -36.48 6.79
CA ALA A 34 -19.38 -35.85 5.56
C ALA A 34 -19.19 -34.33 5.69
N SER A 35 -20.04 -33.64 6.46
CA SER A 35 -19.87 -32.21 6.72
C SER A 35 -18.68 -31.92 7.64
N LEU A 36 -18.41 -32.77 8.63
CA LEU A 36 -17.26 -32.65 9.53
C LEU A 36 -15.93 -32.82 8.79
N GLN A 37 -15.87 -33.74 7.83
CA GLN A 37 -14.71 -33.89 6.95
C GLN A 37 -14.49 -32.66 6.06
N LYS A 38 -15.56 -32.04 5.55
CA LYS A 38 -15.47 -30.78 4.79
C LYS A 38 -14.98 -29.62 5.66
N LEU A 39 -15.44 -29.52 6.92
CA LEU A 39 -14.94 -28.52 7.87
C LEU A 39 -13.44 -28.69 8.14
N ARG A 40 -12.97 -29.92 8.37
CA ARG A 40 -11.54 -30.21 8.57
C ARG A 40 -10.70 -29.83 7.36
N ARG A 41 -11.18 -30.11 6.14
CA ARG A 41 -10.50 -29.69 4.90
C ARG A 41 -10.40 -28.17 4.80
N ARG A 42 -11.50 -27.46 5.08
CA ARG A 42 -11.51 -25.99 5.09
C ARG A 42 -10.56 -25.40 6.13
N LEU A 43 -10.45 -26.01 7.32
CA LEU A 43 -9.47 -25.60 8.33
C LEU A 43 -8.05 -25.75 7.80
N ALA A 44 -7.71 -26.91 7.23
CA ALA A 44 -6.39 -27.15 6.66
C ALA A 44 -6.06 -26.24 5.46
N GLU A 45 -7.07 -25.80 4.70
CA GLU A 45 -6.90 -24.79 3.64
C GLU A 45 -6.68 -23.39 4.23
N ARG A 46 -7.45 -22.99 5.24
CA ARG A 46 -7.28 -21.69 5.92
C ARG A 46 -5.93 -21.60 6.64
N ASP A 47 -5.50 -22.67 7.29
CA ASP A 47 -4.20 -22.71 7.98
C ASP A 47 -3.05 -22.52 6.99
N ARG A 48 -3.18 -23.09 5.78
CA ARG A 48 -2.19 -22.85 4.71
C ARG A 48 -2.22 -21.41 4.20
N GLU A 49 -3.40 -20.82 4.04
CA GLU A 49 -3.51 -19.41 3.63
C GLU A 49 -2.94 -18.46 4.68
N LEU A 50 -3.19 -18.72 5.97
CA LEU A 50 -2.61 -17.95 7.07
C LEU A 50 -1.08 -18.08 7.11
N ALA A 51 -0.56 -19.28 6.88
CA ALA A 51 0.88 -19.50 6.80
C ALA A 51 1.50 -18.71 5.64
N ALA A 52 0.88 -18.75 4.45
CA ALA A 52 1.36 -18.02 3.28
C ALA A 52 1.29 -16.49 3.48
N LEU A 53 0.22 -15.98 4.11
CA LEU A 53 0.09 -14.56 4.40
C LEU A 53 1.13 -14.08 5.40
N ARG A 54 1.39 -14.90 6.43
CA ARG A 54 2.45 -14.64 7.41
C ARG A 54 3.84 -14.61 6.77
N ASP A 55 4.14 -15.56 5.89
CA ASP A 55 5.41 -15.61 5.17
C ASP A 55 5.62 -14.34 4.33
N GLY A 56 4.58 -13.91 3.60
CA GLY A 56 4.64 -12.66 2.82
C GLY A 56 4.82 -11.40 3.68
N VAL A 57 4.22 -11.35 4.88
CA VAL A 57 4.44 -10.24 5.82
C VAL A 57 5.87 -10.25 6.37
N ASP A 58 6.40 -11.42 6.71
CA ASP A 58 7.78 -11.56 7.20
C ASP A 58 8.79 -11.09 6.13
N ASP A 59 8.56 -11.42 4.85
CA ASP A 59 9.36 -10.94 3.72
C ASP A 59 9.29 -9.40 3.58
N HIS A 60 8.09 -8.82 3.63
CA HIS A 60 7.90 -7.36 3.55
C HIS A 60 8.54 -6.63 4.75
N LEU A 61 8.46 -7.19 5.96
CA LEU A 61 9.15 -6.63 7.13
C LEU A 61 10.67 -6.71 6.98
N GLY A 62 11.19 -7.79 6.37
CA GLY A 62 12.59 -7.90 6.02
C GLY A 62 13.03 -6.84 5.01
N GLU A 63 12.23 -6.60 3.98
CA GLU A 63 12.48 -5.56 2.97
C GLU A 63 12.42 -4.15 3.59
N ILE A 64 11.40 -3.85 4.39
CA ILE A 64 11.28 -2.59 5.11
C ILE A 64 12.47 -2.38 6.05
N SER A 65 12.90 -3.41 6.77
CA SER A 65 14.08 -3.32 7.64
C SER A 65 15.35 -2.96 6.86
N ARG A 66 15.53 -3.52 5.66
CA ARG A 66 16.65 -3.17 4.76
C ARG A 66 16.56 -1.74 4.27
N LEU A 67 15.37 -1.28 3.86
CA LEU A 67 15.12 0.09 3.41
C LEU A 67 15.37 1.10 4.54
N VAL A 68 14.86 0.83 5.75
CA VAL A 68 15.10 1.65 6.94
C VAL A 68 16.59 1.72 7.28
N SER A 69 17.30 0.59 7.20
CA SER A 69 18.75 0.55 7.43
C SER A 69 19.53 1.33 6.37
N ALA A 70 19.09 1.31 5.11
CA ALA A 70 19.67 2.14 4.05
C ALA A 70 19.43 3.63 4.33
N LEU A 71 18.19 4.02 4.62
CA LEU A 71 17.83 5.40 4.94
C LEU A 71 18.61 5.96 6.14
N GLN A 72 18.82 5.15 7.17
CA GLN A 72 19.60 5.55 8.34
C GLN A 72 21.07 5.83 7.96
N ARG A 73 21.67 4.95 7.13
CA ARG A 73 23.04 5.14 6.62
C ARG A 73 23.14 6.39 5.73
N ASP A 74 22.15 6.60 4.87
CA ASP A 74 22.11 7.77 3.99
C ASP A 74 21.96 9.07 4.81
N GLY A 75 21.12 9.05 5.86
CA GLY A 75 20.98 10.16 6.80
C GLY A 75 22.29 10.48 7.54
N GLU A 76 23.01 9.47 8.01
CA GLU A 76 24.31 9.65 8.67
C GLU A 76 25.38 10.17 7.69
N ALA A 77 25.39 9.67 6.45
CA ALA A 77 26.28 10.14 5.40
C ALA A 77 26.01 11.61 5.03
N LEU A 78 24.74 12.01 4.94
CA LEU A 78 24.34 13.40 4.71
C LEU A 78 24.75 14.29 5.88
N ALA A 79 24.52 13.86 7.12
CA ALA A 79 24.95 14.60 8.31
C ALA A 79 26.47 14.82 8.33
N SER A 80 27.25 13.79 7.99
CA SER A 80 28.72 13.87 7.89
C SER A 80 29.17 14.85 6.79
N ARG A 81 28.54 14.80 5.60
CA ARG A 81 28.82 15.74 4.51
C ARG A 81 28.47 17.17 4.90
N LEU A 82 27.32 17.39 5.53
CA LEU A 82 26.89 18.70 5.98
C LEU A 82 27.88 19.29 7.00
N ALA A 83 28.39 18.48 7.93
CA ALA A 83 29.42 18.89 8.88
C ALA A 83 30.74 19.24 8.19
N GLN A 84 31.17 18.45 7.20
CA GLN A 84 32.37 18.73 6.40
C GLN A 84 32.22 20.02 5.59
N ASP A 85 31.08 20.22 4.93
CA ASP A 85 30.81 21.43 4.14
C ASP A 85 30.67 22.66 5.03
N ALA A 86 30.00 22.54 6.18
CA ALA A 86 29.92 23.61 7.17
C ALA A 86 31.29 23.98 7.74
N SER A 87 32.21 23.02 7.96
CA SER A 87 33.57 23.34 8.39
C SER A 87 34.40 24.00 7.27
N ARG A 88 34.19 23.60 6.01
CA ARG A 88 34.84 24.20 4.83
C ARG A 88 34.33 25.62 4.55
N LEU A 89 33.02 25.85 4.59
CA LEU A 89 32.42 27.18 4.39
C LEU A 89 32.56 28.06 5.64
N GLY A 90 32.52 27.51 6.84
CA GLY A 90 32.72 28.24 8.09
C GLY A 90 34.11 28.86 8.23
N GLY A 91 35.11 28.32 7.53
CA GLY A 91 36.44 28.93 7.41
C GLY A 91 36.53 30.08 6.40
N LYS A 92 35.55 30.22 5.49
CA LYS A 92 35.43 31.32 4.53
C LYS A 92 34.08 32.00 4.74
N GLY A 93 34.02 32.83 5.78
CA GLY A 93 32.92 33.75 6.14
C GLY A 93 31.66 33.64 5.29
N ALA A 94 30.73 32.78 5.70
CA ALA A 94 29.40 32.77 5.12
C ALA A 94 28.75 34.16 5.31
N PRO A 95 28.30 34.84 4.25
CA PRO A 95 27.41 35.97 4.44
C PRO A 95 26.14 35.40 5.05
N ARG A 96 25.83 35.84 6.27
CA ARG A 96 24.50 35.69 6.83
C ARG A 96 23.55 36.43 5.90
N ALA A 97 23.01 35.73 4.91
CA ALA A 97 21.79 36.14 4.22
C ALA A 97 20.64 35.96 5.23
N GLY A 98 20.67 36.77 6.28
CA GLY A 98 19.50 37.03 7.08
C GLY A 98 18.45 37.65 6.17
N LEU A 99 17.22 37.21 6.34
CA LEU A 99 16.00 37.79 5.78
C LEU A 99 15.83 39.23 6.27
N GLU A 100 16.71 40.14 5.86
CA GLU A 100 16.50 41.56 6.02
C GLU A 100 15.87 42.06 4.73
N ALA A 101 14.54 42.03 4.70
CA ALA A 101 13.74 42.70 3.70
C ALA A 101 14.01 44.22 3.81
N THR A 102 15.03 44.69 3.11
CA THR A 102 15.25 46.12 2.84
C THR A 102 14.08 46.60 1.98
N PRO A 103 13.23 47.54 2.44
CA PRO A 103 12.31 48.21 1.54
C PRO A 103 13.14 49.09 0.59
N ALA A 104 13.23 48.67 -0.67
CA ALA A 104 13.88 49.45 -1.71
C ALA A 104 13.10 50.77 -1.91
N SER A 105 13.71 51.89 -1.52
CA SER A 105 13.29 53.20 -2.00
C SER A 105 13.57 53.28 -3.50
N ALA A 106 12.50 53.47 -4.28
CA ALA A 106 12.54 53.63 -5.72
C ALA A 106 13.27 54.93 -6.14
N PRO A 107 14.14 54.89 -7.15
CA PRO A 107 14.36 56.04 -8.02
C PRO A 107 13.40 55.96 -9.21
N ALA A 108 12.63 57.02 -9.41
CA ALA A 108 11.89 57.25 -10.64
C ALA A 108 12.88 57.54 -11.78
N ALA A 109 12.89 56.69 -12.81
CA ALA A 109 13.44 57.00 -14.12
C ALA A 109 12.76 56.12 -15.18
N GLU A 110 12.33 56.78 -16.24
CA GLU A 110 11.46 56.28 -17.30
C GLU A 110 12.14 55.24 -18.20
N GLY A 111 11.36 54.25 -18.64
CA GLY A 111 11.78 53.19 -19.54
C GLY A 111 11.09 51.87 -19.17
N SER A 112 9.98 51.57 -19.83
CA SER A 112 9.15 50.39 -19.61
C SER A 112 9.89 49.09 -19.96
N GLU A 113 10.73 48.59 -19.07
CA GLU A 113 11.04 47.17 -18.96
C GLU A 113 10.68 46.74 -17.55
N GLU A 114 9.46 46.24 -17.42
CA GLU A 114 8.97 45.56 -16.23
C GLU A 114 10.01 44.50 -15.83
N PRO A 115 10.50 44.48 -14.57
CA PRO A 115 11.46 43.48 -14.15
C PRO A 115 10.82 42.11 -14.38
N ALA A 116 11.43 41.30 -15.24
CA ALA A 116 10.91 39.98 -15.59
C ALA A 116 10.57 39.25 -14.30
N THR A 117 9.29 38.98 -14.10
CA THR A 117 8.80 38.26 -12.93
C THR A 117 9.59 36.95 -12.81
N PRO A 118 10.04 36.59 -11.59
CA PRO A 118 10.77 35.33 -11.40
C PRO A 118 9.99 34.21 -12.04
N ARG A 119 10.66 33.49 -12.93
CA ARG A 119 10.03 32.45 -13.73
C ARG A 119 9.52 31.36 -12.80
N ASP A 120 8.21 31.15 -12.79
CA ASP A 120 7.56 30.09 -12.03
C ASP A 120 7.77 28.76 -12.76
N TYR A 121 8.60 27.88 -12.20
CA TYR A 121 8.90 26.58 -12.80
C TYR A 121 7.86 25.50 -12.43
N ALA A 122 6.83 25.86 -11.67
CA ALA A 122 5.75 24.98 -11.22
C ALA A 122 4.40 25.31 -11.85
N ASP A 123 4.35 26.23 -12.82
CA ASP A 123 3.11 26.67 -13.50
C ASP A 123 2.51 25.63 -14.47
N GLY A 124 3.15 24.45 -14.58
CA GLY A 124 2.70 23.38 -15.46
C GLY A 124 2.88 23.68 -16.95
N THR A 125 3.53 24.79 -17.34
CA THR A 125 3.77 25.17 -18.75
C THR A 125 4.91 24.38 -19.41
N GLY A 126 5.04 23.10 -19.06
CA GLY A 126 5.97 22.17 -19.73
C GLY A 126 7.45 22.36 -19.36
N GLY A 127 7.75 22.63 -18.10
CA GLY A 127 9.12 22.66 -17.57
C GLY A 127 9.73 21.27 -17.42
N THR A 128 11.03 21.18 -17.09
CA THR A 128 11.77 19.92 -16.88
C THR A 128 11.26 19.07 -15.71
N LEU A 129 10.32 19.59 -14.93
CA LEU A 129 9.64 18.91 -13.83
C LEU A 129 8.21 18.48 -14.19
N SER A 130 7.75 18.76 -15.41
CA SER A 130 6.45 18.27 -15.88
C SER A 130 6.54 16.79 -16.25
N GLU A 131 5.48 16.04 -15.94
CA GLU A 131 5.40 14.58 -16.15
C GLU A 131 5.45 14.22 -17.64
N ASP A 132 5.11 15.18 -18.51
CA ASP A 132 5.12 15.07 -19.97
C ASP A 132 6.45 15.50 -20.62
N PHE A 133 7.45 15.87 -19.82
CA PHE A 133 8.75 16.31 -20.34
C PHE A 133 9.51 15.13 -20.95
N GLY A 134 9.48 15.03 -22.28
CA GLY A 134 10.10 13.94 -23.05
C GLY A 134 9.13 12.88 -23.59
N LEU A 135 7.81 13.07 -23.43
CA LEU A 135 6.75 12.13 -23.85
C LEU A 135 5.89 12.63 -25.03
N LYS A 136 6.30 13.65 -25.79
CA LYS A 136 5.54 14.10 -26.96
C LYS A 136 5.71 13.13 -28.14
N ASP A 137 4.59 12.64 -28.66
CA ASP A 137 4.52 11.90 -29.93
C ASP A 137 4.99 12.77 -31.11
N ASP A 138 5.68 12.14 -32.07
CA ASP A 138 6.48 12.75 -33.15
C ASP A 138 5.74 13.73 -34.10
N GLU A 139 4.44 14.00 -33.94
CA GLU A 139 3.68 14.89 -34.84
C GLU A 139 3.75 16.38 -34.49
N ASP A 140 4.15 16.76 -33.27
CA ASP A 140 4.30 18.17 -32.84
C ASP A 140 5.75 18.55 -32.47
N ALA A 141 6.73 17.94 -33.15
CA ALA A 141 8.14 18.31 -33.04
C ALA A 141 8.42 19.67 -33.72
N LYS A 142 7.97 20.77 -33.10
CA LYS A 142 8.46 22.11 -33.44
C LYS A 142 9.94 22.16 -33.09
N ALA A 143 10.78 22.13 -34.13
CA ALA A 143 12.22 22.04 -34.05
C ALA A 143 12.81 23.00 -32.99
N PRO A 144 13.82 22.55 -32.21
CA PRO A 144 14.45 23.39 -31.20
C PRO A 144 15.13 24.58 -31.89
N GLN A 145 14.64 25.79 -31.62
CA GLN A 145 15.33 27.01 -32.05
C GLN A 145 16.64 27.14 -31.26
N PRO A 146 17.78 27.40 -31.94
CA PRO A 146 19.07 27.51 -31.28
C PRO A 146 19.15 28.77 -30.41
N PRO A 147 19.98 28.74 -29.34
CA PRO A 147 20.09 29.83 -28.39
C PRO A 147 20.66 31.09 -29.05
N ARG A 148 19.95 32.22 -28.88
CA ARG A 148 20.49 33.57 -29.12
C ARG A 148 21.22 34.00 -27.85
N TYR A 149 22.54 34.11 -27.95
CA TYR A 149 23.38 34.77 -26.96
C TYR A 149 23.15 36.28 -26.99
#